data_AF-A0A7C6B4X5-F1
#
_entry.id   AF-A0A7C6B4X5-F1
#
_cell.length_a   1.000
_cell.length_b   1.000
_cell.length_c   1.000
_cell.angle_alpha   90.00
_cell.angle_beta   90.00
_cell.angle_gamma   90.00
#
_symmetry.space_group_name_H-M   'P 1'
#
loop_
_entity.id
_entity.type
_entity.pdbx_description
1 polymer ?
#
loop_
_entity_poly.entity_id
_entity_poly.type
_entity_poly.pdbx_seq_one_letter_code
_entity_poly.pdbx_strand_id
1 'polypeptide(L)'
;MTDQRKQIDPEVDKLLREAARNVPELPDGLMRRIIGDAEALLPESRNSRSRGRRGGFGKLWAGFGVWPALAGLAAVTLVGIWLGYSPPGFIEGIAGAAFADGAIFEPLDYMISFDNVLGEG
;
A
#
# COMPACT_ATOMS: atom_id res chain seq x y z
N MET A 1 -12.83 4.19 -0.38
CA MET A 1 -13.22 3.05 -1.23
C MET A 1 -12.27 3.01 -2.43
N THR A 2 -11.12 2.36 -2.26
CA THR A 2 -10.15 2.09 -3.33
C THR A 2 -10.60 0.86 -4.11
N ASP A 3 -11.65 1.02 -4.92
CA ASP A 3 -12.16 -0.02 -5.83
C ASP A 3 -11.72 0.26 -7.28
N GLN A 4 -10.41 0.46 -7.48
CA GLN A 4 -9.80 0.54 -8.81
C GLN A 4 -9.09 -0.75 -9.24
N ARG A 5 -8.98 -1.75 -8.34
CA ARG A 5 -8.25 -3.00 -8.64
C ARG A 5 -9.01 -3.99 -9.52
N LYS A 6 -10.28 -3.74 -9.85
CA LYS A 6 -11.11 -4.69 -10.62
C LYS A 6 -11.58 -4.17 -11.98
N GLN A 7 -11.33 -2.91 -12.29
CA GLN A 7 -11.52 -2.39 -13.65
C GLN A 7 -10.19 -2.56 -14.38
N ILE A 8 -9.89 -3.80 -14.80
CA ILE A 8 -8.97 -3.95 -15.92
C ILE A 8 -9.64 -3.20 -17.07
N ASP A 9 -8.98 -2.16 -17.55
CA ASP A 9 -9.49 -1.33 -18.63
C ASP A 9 -10.02 -2.25 -19.74
N PRO A 10 -11.30 -2.12 -20.16
CA PRO A 10 -11.88 -2.98 -21.19
C PRO A 10 -11.04 -3.00 -22.47
N GLU A 11 -10.25 -1.95 -22.73
CA GLU A 11 -9.27 -1.92 -23.82
C GLU A 11 -8.10 -2.90 -23.59
N VAL A 12 -7.50 -2.90 -22.40
CA VAL A 12 -6.43 -3.86 -22.02
C VAL A 12 -6.97 -5.29 -22.10
N ASP A 13 -8.18 -5.50 -21.64
CA ASP A 13 -8.85 -6.79 -21.62
C ASP A 13 -9.12 -7.34 -23.03
N LYS A 14 -9.38 -6.44 -23.98
CA LYS A 14 -9.50 -6.76 -25.41
C LYS A 14 -8.14 -7.11 -26.01
N LEU A 15 -7.09 -6.32 -25.72
CA LEU A 15 -5.73 -6.56 -26.21
C LEU A 15 -5.16 -7.90 -25.71
N LEU A 16 -5.38 -8.24 -24.44
CA LEU A 16 -4.95 -9.51 -23.87
C LEU A 16 -5.66 -10.71 -24.51
N ARG A 17 -6.97 -10.58 -24.79
CA ARG A 17 -7.75 -11.61 -25.49
C ARG A 17 -7.32 -11.79 -26.94
N GLU A 18 -6.86 -10.74 -27.60
CA GLU A 18 -6.32 -10.80 -28.95
C GLU A 18 -4.93 -11.46 -28.97
N ALA A 19 -4.05 -11.07 -28.03
CA ALA A 19 -2.74 -11.70 -27.87
C ALA A 19 -2.83 -13.20 -27.55
N ALA A 20 -3.80 -13.60 -26.71
CA ALA A 20 -4.02 -15.01 -26.38
C ALA A 20 -4.49 -15.86 -27.56
N ARG A 21 -5.12 -15.27 -28.59
CA ARG A 21 -5.52 -15.98 -29.81
C ARG A 21 -4.38 -16.07 -30.82
N ASN A 22 -3.46 -15.11 -30.80
CA ASN A 22 -2.34 -15.01 -31.72
C ASN A 22 -1.03 -15.31 -31.00
N VAL A 23 -0.94 -16.50 -30.39
CA VAL A 23 0.31 -16.93 -29.75
C VAL A 23 1.32 -17.25 -30.83
N PRO A 24 2.44 -16.51 -30.92
CA PRO A 24 3.48 -16.82 -31.90
C PRO A 24 4.15 -18.15 -31.54
N GLU A 25 4.57 -18.90 -32.55
CA GLU A 25 5.37 -20.10 -32.33
C GLU A 25 6.72 -19.71 -31.71
N LEU A 26 7.06 -20.35 -30.59
CA LEU A 26 8.35 -20.12 -29.95
C LEU A 26 9.46 -20.81 -30.77
N PRO A 27 10.58 -20.13 -31.03
CA PRO A 27 11.74 -20.76 -31.64
C PRO A 27 12.24 -21.96 -30.84
N ASP A 28 12.70 -22.99 -31.54
CA ASP A 28 13.21 -24.21 -30.92
C ASP A 28 14.31 -23.92 -29.91
N GLY A 29 14.15 -24.44 -28.70
CA GLY A 29 15.14 -24.28 -27.62
C GLY A 29 15.15 -22.90 -26.93
N LEU A 30 14.34 -21.93 -27.36
CA LEU A 30 14.21 -20.64 -26.66
C LEU A 30 13.76 -20.86 -25.21
N MET A 31 12.74 -21.69 -25.01
CA MET A 31 12.23 -22.02 -23.67
C MET A 31 13.32 -22.64 -22.78
N ARG A 32 14.16 -23.51 -23.36
CA ARG A 32 15.27 -24.15 -22.63
C ARG A 32 16.33 -23.13 -22.20
N ARG A 33 16.61 -22.13 -23.04
CA ARG A 33 17.51 -21.02 -22.70
C ARG A 33 16.93 -20.12 -21.63
N ILE A 34 15.66 -19.73 -21.75
CA ILE A 34 14.95 -18.92 -20.73
C ILE A 34 15.04 -19.60 -19.35
N ILE A 35 14.78 -20.91 -19.30
CA ILE A 35 14.87 -21.67 -18.04
C ILE A 35 16.31 -21.69 -17.52
N GLY A 36 17.31 -21.94 -18.36
CA GLY A 36 18.72 -21.91 -17.96
C GLY A 36 19.18 -20.54 -17.43
N ASP A 37 18.75 -19.46 -18.08
CA ASP A 37 19.05 -18.10 -17.63
C ASP A 37 18.34 -17.78 -16.31
N ALA A 38 17.08 -18.20 -16.16
CA ALA A 38 16.34 -18.05 -14.92
C ALA A 38 17.03 -18.81 -13.77
N GLU A 39 17.50 -20.03 -14.01
CA GLU A 39 18.27 -20.83 -13.04
C GLU A 39 19.59 -20.15 -12.66
N ALA A 40 20.28 -19.52 -13.61
CA ALA A 40 21.52 -18.79 -13.34
C ALA A 40 21.31 -17.50 -12.54
N LEU A 41 20.15 -16.85 -12.69
CA LEU A 41 19.79 -15.61 -12.00
C LEU A 41 19.02 -15.83 -10.71
N LEU A 42 18.41 -17.01 -10.54
CA LEU A 42 17.80 -17.43 -9.30
C LEU A 42 18.89 -17.37 -8.22
N PRO A 43 18.73 -16.50 -7.18
CA PRO A 43 19.67 -16.53 -6.08
C PRO A 43 19.67 -17.97 -5.56
N GLU A 44 20.87 -18.56 -5.45
CA GLU A 44 21.02 -19.85 -4.79
C GLU A 44 20.16 -19.78 -3.54
N SER A 45 19.14 -20.64 -3.47
CA SER A 45 18.47 -20.91 -2.22
C SER A 45 19.59 -21.30 -1.28
N ARG A 46 20.10 -20.32 -0.51
CA ARG A 46 20.85 -20.58 0.69
C ARG A 46 19.83 -21.31 1.54
N ASN A 47 19.79 -22.63 1.36
CA ASN A 47 19.34 -23.59 2.31
C ASN A 47 19.72 -22.97 3.64
N SER A 48 18.70 -22.57 4.40
CA SER A 48 18.86 -21.78 5.61
C SER A 48 19.42 -22.68 6.70
N ARG A 49 20.61 -23.23 6.47
CA ARG A 49 21.52 -23.76 7.47
C ARG A 49 22.14 -22.59 8.19
N SER A 50 21.29 -21.90 8.92
CA SER A 50 21.64 -21.30 10.18
C SER A 50 20.33 -21.18 10.95
N ARG A 51 20.01 -22.23 11.71
CA ARG A 51 19.17 -22.12 12.90
C ARG A 51 19.93 -21.30 13.96
N GLY A 52 20.30 -20.07 13.63
CA GLY A 52 20.55 -19.06 14.64
C GLY A 52 19.19 -18.76 15.29
N ARG A 53 19.13 -18.81 16.62
CA ARG A 53 17.97 -18.40 17.43
C ARG A 53 17.57 -16.96 17.11
N ARG A 54 16.86 -16.75 15.99
CA ARG A 54 16.25 -15.46 15.66
C ARG A 54 15.02 -15.33 16.57
N GLY A 55 15.08 -14.35 17.46
CA GLY A 55 14.05 -14.04 18.45
C GLY A 55 12.66 -13.90 17.84
N GLY A 56 11.63 -14.05 18.67
CA GLY A 56 10.23 -14.29 18.27
C GLY A 56 9.68 -13.40 17.14
N PHE A 57 10.15 -12.16 17.02
CA PHE A 57 9.72 -11.23 15.97
C PHE A 57 10.33 -11.51 14.58
N GLY A 58 11.51 -12.14 14.49
CA GLY A 58 12.15 -12.46 13.21
C GLY A 58 11.44 -13.55 12.40
N LYS A 59 10.59 -14.36 13.04
CA LYS A 59 9.74 -15.36 12.36
C LYS A 59 8.49 -14.75 11.72
N LEU A 60 7.96 -13.67 12.29
CA LEU A 60 6.86 -12.91 11.68
C LEU A 60 7.32 -12.26 10.37
N TRP A 61 8.59 -11.83 10.32
CA TRP A 61 9.15 -11.15 9.17
C TRP A 61 9.66 -12.06 8.04
N ALA A 62 10.01 -13.31 8.36
CA ALA A 62 10.54 -14.27 7.38
C ALA A 62 9.47 -14.85 6.42
N GLY A 63 8.18 -14.54 6.64
CA GLY A 63 7.06 -15.04 5.85
C GLY A 63 6.29 -13.96 5.07
N PHE A 64 6.78 -12.72 4.99
CA PHE A 64 6.08 -11.65 4.25
C PHE A 64 6.14 -11.84 2.73
N GLY A 65 5.30 -12.75 2.24
CA GLY A 65 4.63 -12.54 0.96
C GLY A 65 3.55 -11.45 1.07
N VAL A 66 2.85 -11.18 -0.03
CA VAL A 66 1.79 -10.16 -0.12
C VAL A 66 0.60 -10.45 0.82
N TRP A 67 0.43 -11.71 1.23
CA TRP A 67 -0.67 -12.19 2.06
C TRP A 67 -0.72 -11.62 3.49
N PRO A 68 0.35 -11.68 4.31
CA PRO A 68 0.36 -11.04 5.63
C PRO A 68 0.26 -9.51 5.59
N ALA A 69 0.68 -8.85 4.51
CA ALA A 69 0.43 -7.41 4.33
C ALA A 69 -1.07 -7.10 4.21
N LEU A 70 -1.83 -7.93 3.47
CA LEU A 70 -3.28 -7.81 3.38
C LEU A 70 -3.98 -8.12 4.71
N ALA A 71 -3.51 -9.15 5.44
CA ALA A 71 -4.06 -9.49 6.74
C ALA A 71 -3.80 -8.39 7.80
N GLY A 72 -2.60 -7.79 7.78
CA GLY A 72 -2.26 -6.67 8.65
C GLY A 72 -3.10 -5.42 8.36
N LEU A 73 -3.32 -5.10 7.08
CA LEU A 73 -4.20 -4.01 6.66
C LEU A 73 -5.63 -4.23 7.17
N ALA A 74 -6.19 -5.43 6.98
CA ALA A 74 -7.54 -5.76 7.44
C ALA A 74 -7.67 -5.66 8.98
N ALA A 75 -6.68 -6.14 9.73
CA ALA A 75 -6.68 -6.04 11.18
C ALA A 75 -6.62 -4.57 11.66
N VAL A 76 -5.75 -3.75 11.06
CA VAL A 76 -5.67 -2.31 11.37
C VAL A 76 -6.98 -1.59 11.07
N THR A 77 -7.65 -1.92 9.95
CA THR A 77 -8.96 -1.31 9.65
C THR A 77 -10.03 -1.66 10.66
N LEU A 78 -10.08 -2.91 11.14
CA LEU A 78 -11.01 -3.35 12.18
C LEU A 78 -10.75 -2.64 13.51
N VAL A 79 -9.47 -2.50 13.89
CA VAL A 79 -9.06 -1.79 15.10
C VAL A 79 -9.45 -0.30 15.03
N GLY A 80 -9.26 0.34 13.87
CA GLY A 80 -9.67 1.74 13.66
C GLY A 80 -11.19 1.93 13.77
N ILE A 81 -11.99 1.02 13.18
CA ILE A 81 -13.45 1.05 13.30
C ILE A 81 -13.89 0.84 14.75
N TRP A 82 -13.28 -0.11 15.46
CA TRP A 82 -13.60 -0.41 16.86
C TRP A 82 -13.30 0.78 17.78
N LEU A 83 -12.13 1.38 17.64
CA LEU A 83 -11.71 2.57 18.41
C LEU A 83 -12.56 3.80 18.11
N GLY A 84 -13.04 3.94 16.86
CA GLY A 84 -13.95 5.02 16.49
C GLY A 84 -15.38 4.84 17.04
N TYR A 85 -15.85 3.59 17.13
CA TYR A 85 -17.19 3.28 17.66
C TYR A 85 -17.27 3.41 19.19
N SER A 86 -16.22 3.03 19.91
CA SER A 86 -16.14 3.21 21.36
C SER A 86 -14.83 3.91 21.71
N PRO A 87 -14.80 5.26 21.65
CA PRO A 87 -13.65 6.01 22.11
C PRO A 87 -13.48 5.76 23.62
N PRO A 88 -12.36 5.18 24.08
CA PRO A 88 -12.05 5.20 25.50
C PRO A 88 -11.94 6.67 25.96
N GLY A 89 -12.48 7.03 27.13
CA GLY A 89 -12.60 8.43 27.58
C GLY A 89 -11.30 9.26 27.60
N PHE A 90 -10.13 8.63 27.52
CA PHE A 90 -8.86 9.31 27.30
C PHE A 90 -8.76 9.97 25.90
N ILE A 91 -9.33 9.35 24.86
CA ILE A 91 -9.37 9.89 23.50
C ILE A 91 -10.33 11.08 23.42
N GLU A 92 -11.44 11.05 24.17
CA GLU A 92 -12.37 12.19 24.26
C GLU A 92 -11.70 13.42 24.89
N GLY A 93 -10.85 13.24 25.89
CA GLY A 93 -10.08 14.33 26.50
C GLY A 93 -9.04 14.95 25.55
N ILE A 94 -8.33 14.14 24.76
CA ILE A 94 -7.34 14.63 23.79
C ILE A 94 -8.03 15.24 22.56
N ALA A 95 -9.07 14.60 22.03
CA ALA A 95 -9.85 15.15 20.92
C ALA A 95 -10.53 16.46 21.35
N GLY A 96 -11.13 16.48 22.53
CA GLY A 96 -11.67 17.69 23.15
C GLY A 96 -10.62 18.80 23.23
N ALA A 97 -9.41 18.53 23.72
CA ALA A 97 -8.34 19.53 23.78
C ALA A 97 -7.84 19.97 22.39
N ALA A 98 -7.75 19.06 21.42
CA ALA A 98 -7.30 19.34 20.06
C ALA A 98 -8.33 20.11 19.21
N PHE A 99 -9.62 19.94 19.49
CA PHE A 99 -10.72 20.63 18.80
C PHE A 99 -11.30 21.82 19.59
N ALA A 100 -11.06 21.90 20.90
CA ALA A 100 -11.42 23.07 21.73
C ALA A 100 -10.45 24.24 21.55
N ASP A 101 -9.27 24.03 20.96
CA ASP A 101 -8.50 25.08 20.29
C ASP A 101 -9.20 25.43 18.97
N GLY A 102 -10.45 25.90 19.11
CA GLY A 102 -11.44 26.12 18.06
C GLY A 102 -11.11 27.34 17.22
N ALA A 103 -9.94 27.37 16.60
CA ALA A 103 -9.79 28.10 15.36
C ALA A 103 -10.53 27.29 14.29
N ILE A 104 -11.83 27.55 14.14
CA ILE A 104 -12.43 27.47 12.81
C ILE A 104 -11.61 28.47 12.00
N PHE A 105 -10.53 27.99 11.38
CA PHE A 105 -9.77 28.80 10.45
C PHE A 105 -10.71 29.09 9.30
N GLU A 106 -11.30 30.29 9.29
CA GLU A 106 -12.02 30.72 8.12
C GLU A 106 -11.02 30.68 6.96
N PRO A 107 -11.35 30.06 5.81
CA PRO A 107 -10.46 30.02 4.66
C PRO A 107 -9.98 31.41 4.21
N LEU A 108 -10.70 32.46 4.62
CA LEU A 108 -10.40 33.88 4.40
C LEU A 108 -9.16 34.37 5.17
N ASP A 109 -8.81 33.74 6.30
CA ASP A 109 -7.69 34.14 7.16
C ASP A 109 -6.31 33.69 6.60
N TYR A 110 -6.31 32.84 5.57
CA TYR A 110 -5.11 32.42 4.83
C TYR A 110 -4.92 33.16 3.49
N MET A 111 -5.84 34.04 3.11
CA MET A 111 -5.64 34.90 1.95
C MET A 111 -4.94 36.19 2.40
N ILE A 112 -3.89 36.60 1.65
CA ILE A 112 -3.34 37.95 1.78
C ILE A 112 -4.47 38.93 1.54
N SER A 113 -4.96 39.59 2.60
CA SER A 113 -5.97 40.63 2.48
C SER A 113 -5.41 41.78 1.64
N PHE A 114 -6.15 42.17 0.60
CA PHE A 114 -5.78 43.28 -0.28
C PHE A 114 -5.64 44.61 0.47
N ASP A 115 -6.21 44.73 1.66
CA ASP A 115 -6.11 45.93 2.50
C ASP A 115 -4.68 46.14 3.03
N ASN A 116 -3.95 45.05 3.30
CA ASN A 116 -2.53 45.11 3.68
C ASN A 116 -1.61 45.48 2.52
N VAL A 117 -2.08 45.40 1.27
CA VAL A 117 -1.31 45.75 0.06
C VAL A 117 -1.56 47.20 -0.38
N LEU A 118 -2.67 47.81 0.07
CA LEU A 118 -3.07 49.17 -0.33
C LEU A 118 -2.98 50.21 0.80
N GLY A 119 -2.74 49.79 2.05
CA GLY A 119 -2.65 50.67 3.22
C GLY A 119 -1.27 51.24 3.54
N GLU A 120 -0.20 50.81 2.87
CA GLU A 120 1.15 51.40 3.02
C GLU A 120 1.44 52.36 1.85
N GLY A 121 0.99 53.60 2.02
CA GLY A 121 1.31 54.76 1.18
C GLY A 121 1.14 56.06 1.96
#